data_AF-A0AAU3DBT1-F1
#
_entry.id   AF-A0AAU3DBT1-F1
#
_cell.length_a   1.000
_cell.length_b   1.000
_cell.length_c   1.000
_cell.angle_alpha   90.00
_cell.angle_beta   90.00
_cell.angle_gamma   90.00
#
_symmetry.space_group_name_H-M   'P 1'
#
loop_
_entity.id
_entity.type
_entity.pdbx_description
1 polymer ?
#
loop_
_entity_poly.entity_id
_entity_poly.type
_entity_poly.pdbx_seq_one_letter_code
_entity_poly.pdbx_strand_id
1 'polypeptide(L)'
;MSADVPCDDVRGCLSAGDGITFNQATGEIAAHLSGTGGNNLQIGPDGGLHVPTAGGQILTGCGLTGNGSASSPVKANTATWPYQCAVGTYGGNVYCDSQGRLRTEPRGAIVFPSYFEERNYADLTVPSARNTVLDSFTVNVTNPDPCRPAFLMTERELDVYVVLPPGAGAGTGQGSDEMFYSRNSGTTTVESHSQSTKFLAESAPIPPGATVPVTLNASAGRGTGGAYYNLISFTLRTMLIIL
;
A
#
# COMPACT_ATOMS: atom_id res chain seq x y z
N MET A 1 -4.16 49.47 -77.81
CA MET A 1 -3.74 48.15 -78.31
C MET A 1 -3.37 47.33 -77.09
N SER A 2 -4.12 46.27 -76.78
CA SER A 2 -3.67 45.29 -75.79
C SER A 2 -2.56 44.48 -76.45
N ALA A 3 -1.36 44.48 -75.88
CA ALA A 3 -0.34 43.53 -76.28
C ALA A 3 -0.70 42.19 -75.65
N ASP A 4 -1.29 41.30 -76.44
CA ASP A 4 -1.46 39.92 -76.02
C ASP A 4 -0.08 39.28 -75.92
N VAL A 5 0.27 38.80 -74.72
CA VAL A 5 1.50 38.02 -74.49
C VAL A 5 1.12 36.54 -74.56
N PRO A 6 1.57 35.80 -75.59
CA PRO A 6 1.37 34.36 -75.69
C PRO A 6 1.88 33.64 -74.44
N CYS A 7 1.20 32.59 -74.00
CA CYS A 7 1.63 31.79 -72.85
C CYS A 7 3.06 31.22 -73.03
N ASP A 8 3.43 30.91 -74.27
CA ASP A 8 4.75 30.36 -74.60
C ASP A 8 5.88 31.36 -74.34
N ASP A 9 5.61 32.67 -74.49
CA ASP A 9 6.58 33.73 -74.20
C ASP A 9 6.83 33.89 -72.69
N VAL A 10 5.84 33.55 -71.84
CA VAL A 10 5.95 33.63 -70.36
C VAL A 10 6.52 32.35 -69.77
N ARG A 11 6.23 31.17 -70.34
CA ARG A 11 6.66 29.87 -69.79
C ARG A 11 8.17 29.73 -69.67
N GLY A 12 8.93 30.28 -70.61
CA GLY A 12 10.39 30.28 -70.57
C GLY A 12 10.99 31.01 -69.36
N CYS A 13 10.19 31.89 -68.72
CA CYS A 13 10.61 32.67 -67.55
C CYS A 13 10.21 32.02 -66.22
N LEU A 14 9.38 30.99 -66.23
CA LEU A 14 8.94 30.30 -65.01
C LEU A 14 9.92 29.17 -64.66
N SER A 15 10.24 29.05 -63.37
CA SER A 15 11.06 27.95 -62.83
C SER A 15 10.44 27.45 -61.53
N ALA A 16 10.62 26.16 -61.23
CA ALA A 16 10.18 25.59 -59.96
C ALA A 16 11.37 25.50 -58.99
N GLY A 17 11.13 25.91 -57.74
CA GLY A 17 12.03 25.65 -56.61
C GLY A 17 11.60 24.39 -55.84
N ASP A 18 12.21 24.16 -54.68
CA ASP A 18 11.89 23.01 -53.83
C ASP A 18 10.40 22.96 -53.45
N GLY A 19 9.82 21.76 -53.50
CA GLY A 19 8.41 21.53 -53.15
C GLY A 19 7.41 21.80 -54.29
N ILE A 20 7.88 22.18 -55.48
CA ILE A 20 7.05 22.43 -56.67
C ILE A 20 7.65 21.72 -57.88
N THR A 21 6.82 21.23 -58.79
CA THR A 21 7.21 20.77 -60.14
C THR A 21 6.60 21.67 -61.21
N PHE A 22 7.35 21.97 -62.26
CA PHE A 22 6.87 22.74 -63.42
C PHE A 22 7.06 21.96 -64.72
N ASN A 23 5.99 21.81 -65.50
CA ASN A 23 6.04 21.21 -66.84
C ASN A 23 6.11 22.31 -67.90
N GLN A 24 7.28 22.48 -68.51
CA GLN A 24 7.53 23.55 -69.48
C GLN A 24 6.75 23.40 -70.79
N ALA A 25 6.39 22.17 -71.18
CA ALA A 25 5.64 21.90 -72.40
C ALA A 25 4.15 22.28 -72.28
N THR A 26 3.56 22.10 -71.08
CA THR A 26 2.14 22.40 -70.84
C THR A 26 1.92 23.69 -70.06
N GLY A 27 2.94 24.19 -69.37
CA GLY A 27 2.87 25.32 -68.44
C GLY A 27 2.28 24.97 -67.07
N GLU A 28 2.14 23.69 -66.74
CA GLU A 28 1.51 23.24 -65.49
C GLU A 28 2.46 23.37 -64.29
N ILE A 29 1.97 23.93 -63.19
CA ILE A 29 2.65 24.00 -61.89
C ILE A 29 1.92 23.08 -60.92
N ALA A 30 2.64 22.15 -60.31
CA ALA A 30 2.08 21.21 -59.34
C ALA A 30 2.95 21.12 -58.08
N ALA A 31 2.36 20.68 -56.97
CA ALA A 31 3.12 20.46 -55.75
C ALA A 31 3.98 19.19 -55.86
N HIS A 32 5.25 19.28 -55.42
CA HIS A 32 6.14 18.13 -55.31
C HIS A 32 6.00 17.48 -53.95
N LEU A 33 5.28 16.36 -53.87
CA LEU A 33 5.14 15.59 -52.64
C LEU A 33 6.42 14.79 -52.36
N SER A 34 6.99 14.96 -51.17
CA SER A 34 8.20 14.21 -50.76
C SER A 34 7.91 12.71 -50.65
N GLY A 35 8.78 11.89 -51.24
CA GLY A 35 8.79 10.43 -51.07
C GLY A 35 9.49 9.94 -49.80
N THR A 36 9.99 10.85 -48.95
CA THR A 36 10.65 10.49 -47.69
C THR A 36 9.66 9.83 -46.73
N GLY A 37 10.10 8.75 -46.06
CA GLY A 37 9.29 8.06 -45.06
C GLY A 37 8.79 9.01 -43.97
N GLY A 38 7.48 8.95 -43.66
CA GLY A 38 6.82 9.81 -42.68
C GLY A 38 6.13 11.06 -43.26
N ASN A 39 6.31 11.38 -44.55
CA ASN A 39 5.48 12.38 -45.21
C ASN A 39 4.04 11.86 -45.37
N ASN A 40 3.07 12.58 -44.80
CA ASN A 40 1.65 12.26 -44.90
C ASN A 40 0.90 13.20 -45.85
N LEU A 41 1.55 14.25 -46.38
CA LEU A 41 0.90 15.21 -47.28
C LEU A 41 0.54 14.56 -48.62
N GLN A 42 -0.71 14.72 -49.06
CA GLN A 42 -1.22 14.20 -50.33
C GLN A 42 -2.07 15.24 -51.08
N ILE A 43 -2.28 15.02 -52.38
CA ILE A 43 -3.25 15.80 -53.17
C ILE A 43 -4.62 15.14 -53.04
N GLY A 44 -5.62 15.92 -52.64
CA GLY A 44 -6.99 15.47 -52.45
C GLY A 44 -7.75 15.30 -53.77
N PRO A 45 -8.91 14.63 -53.74
CA PRO A 45 -9.78 14.47 -54.91
C PRO A 45 -10.34 15.81 -55.42
N ASP A 46 -10.29 16.86 -54.60
CA ASP A 46 -10.61 18.25 -54.93
C ASP A 46 -9.41 19.02 -55.53
N GLY A 47 -8.26 18.38 -55.69
CA GLY A 47 -7.01 18.99 -56.17
C GLY A 47 -6.23 19.77 -55.10
N GLY A 48 -6.70 19.82 -53.85
CA GLY A 48 -6.04 20.53 -52.75
C GLY A 48 -4.93 19.72 -52.07
N LEU A 49 -3.91 20.40 -51.54
CA LEU A 49 -2.96 19.78 -50.62
C LEU A 49 -3.65 19.53 -49.28
N HIS A 50 -3.65 18.27 -48.82
CA HIS A 50 -4.13 17.94 -47.49
C HIS A 50 -3.27 16.87 -46.84
N VAL A 51 -3.13 16.97 -45.52
CA VAL A 51 -2.62 15.87 -44.71
C VAL A 51 -3.85 15.10 -44.25
N PRO A 52 -4.07 13.85 -44.69
CA PRO A 52 -5.14 13.04 -44.15
C PRO A 52 -4.93 12.96 -42.65
N THR A 53 -6.01 13.13 -41.89
CA THR A 53 -5.96 12.99 -40.43
C THR A 53 -5.27 11.68 -40.12
N ALA A 54 -4.12 11.72 -39.43
CA ALA A 54 -3.19 10.62 -39.24
C ALA A 54 -3.89 9.26 -39.28
N GLY A 55 -3.94 8.68 -40.50
CA GLY A 55 -4.57 7.40 -40.77
C GLY A 55 -3.66 6.24 -40.37
N GLY A 56 -2.48 6.55 -39.85
CA GLY A 56 -1.74 5.61 -39.02
C GLY A 56 -2.56 5.41 -37.76
N GLN A 57 -3.37 4.35 -37.73
CA GLN A 57 -4.00 3.87 -36.51
C GLN A 57 -2.92 3.87 -35.44
N ILE A 58 -3.03 4.78 -34.46
CA ILE A 58 -2.21 4.63 -33.26
C ILE A 58 -2.66 3.30 -32.66
N LEU A 59 -1.78 2.31 -32.74
CA LEU A 59 -1.97 1.03 -32.08
C LEU A 59 -1.83 1.29 -30.58
N THR A 60 -2.94 1.59 -29.92
CA THR A 60 -2.95 1.75 -28.47
C THR A 60 -2.91 0.38 -27.81
N GLY A 61 -1.94 0.18 -26.93
CA GLY A 61 -1.93 -0.96 -26.02
C GLY A 61 -2.96 -0.79 -24.90
N CYS A 62 -3.03 -1.80 -24.04
CA CYS A 62 -3.87 -1.77 -22.86
C CYS A 62 -3.58 -0.55 -21.99
N GLY A 63 -4.62 0.15 -21.50
CA GLY A 63 -4.48 1.31 -20.64
C GLY A 63 -4.41 2.64 -21.36
N LEU A 64 -4.47 2.64 -22.69
CA LEU A 64 -4.56 3.84 -23.52
C LEU A 64 -5.87 3.84 -24.30
N THR A 65 -6.43 5.04 -24.48
CA THR A 65 -7.62 5.27 -25.31
C THR A 65 -7.38 6.47 -26.23
N GLY A 66 -8.16 6.56 -27.29
CA GLY A 66 -8.03 7.60 -28.31
C GLY A 66 -7.23 7.15 -29.52
N ASN A 67 -7.37 7.88 -30.63
CA ASN A 67 -6.75 7.54 -31.91
C ASN A 67 -5.66 8.53 -32.34
N GLY A 68 -5.32 9.51 -31.50
CA GLY A 68 -4.29 10.51 -31.78
C GLY A 68 -4.76 11.68 -32.64
N SER A 69 -6.01 11.69 -33.10
CA SER A 69 -6.59 12.87 -33.74
C SER A 69 -6.81 13.99 -32.73
N ALA A 70 -6.94 15.24 -33.20
CA ALA A 70 -7.29 16.37 -32.35
C ALA A 70 -8.64 16.16 -31.61
N SER A 71 -9.59 15.46 -32.25
CA SER A 71 -10.89 15.13 -31.66
C SER A 71 -10.85 13.96 -30.66
N SER A 72 -9.82 13.11 -30.73
CA SER A 72 -9.63 11.97 -29.84
C SER A 72 -8.15 11.76 -29.54
N PRO A 73 -7.52 12.65 -28.74
CA PRO A 73 -6.13 12.52 -28.37
C PRO A 73 -5.89 11.23 -27.59
N VAL A 74 -4.67 10.68 -27.68
CA VAL A 74 -4.29 9.52 -26.84
C VAL A 74 -4.25 9.95 -25.37
N LYS A 75 -4.94 9.20 -24.51
CA LYS A 75 -5.03 9.46 -23.07
C LYS A 75 -4.94 8.15 -22.29
N ALA A 76 -4.42 8.25 -21.06
CA ALA A 76 -4.49 7.15 -20.11
C ALA A 76 -5.95 6.82 -19.77
N ASN A 77 -6.32 5.56 -19.92
CA ASN A 77 -7.60 5.03 -19.49
C ASN A 77 -7.46 4.53 -18.07
N THR A 78 -7.68 5.38 -17.07
CA THR A 78 -7.46 5.02 -15.66
C THR A 78 -8.77 4.61 -14.98
N ALA A 79 -8.68 3.69 -14.03
CA ALA A 79 -9.76 3.47 -13.08
C ALA A 79 -9.75 4.59 -12.01
N THR A 80 -10.91 4.82 -11.38
CA THR A 80 -10.99 5.68 -10.19
C THR A 80 -10.23 5.05 -9.04
N TRP A 81 -9.44 5.87 -8.32
CA TRP A 81 -8.75 5.47 -7.10
C TRP A 81 -9.77 5.29 -5.96
N PRO A 82 -9.94 4.07 -5.40
CA PRO A 82 -11.00 3.81 -4.42
C PRO A 82 -10.59 4.07 -2.97
N TYR A 83 -9.33 4.47 -2.71
CA TYR A 83 -8.81 4.64 -1.35
C TYR A 83 -8.83 6.12 -0.93
N GLN A 84 -8.95 6.37 0.38
CA GLN A 84 -9.00 7.73 0.94
C GLN A 84 -7.66 8.48 0.82
N CYS A 85 -6.55 7.74 0.83
CA CYS A 85 -5.20 8.29 0.75
C CYS A 85 -4.84 8.77 -0.67
N ALA A 86 -3.78 9.55 -0.82
CA ALA A 86 -3.38 10.08 -2.14
C ALA A 86 -2.67 9.04 -3.03
N VAL A 87 -3.18 8.81 -4.24
CA VAL A 87 -2.58 7.86 -5.21
C VAL A 87 -1.13 8.20 -5.55
N GLY A 88 -0.76 9.49 -5.61
CA GLY A 88 0.61 9.92 -5.94
C GLY A 88 1.66 9.56 -4.88
N THR A 89 1.24 9.31 -3.64
CA THR A 89 2.13 8.94 -2.53
C THR A 89 2.11 7.44 -2.28
N TYR A 90 0.92 6.83 -2.35
CA TYR A 90 0.72 5.45 -1.92
C TYR A 90 0.58 4.45 -3.06
N GLY A 91 0.35 4.91 -4.30
CA GLY A 91 0.18 4.03 -5.47
C GLY A 91 1.40 3.14 -5.71
N GLY A 92 1.15 1.86 -5.91
CA GLY A 92 2.13 0.86 -6.28
C GLY A 92 2.31 0.75 -7.79
N ASN A 93 2.62 -0.46 -8.25
CA ASN A 93 2.79 -0.75 -9.67
C ASN A 93 1.48 -0.52 -10.44
N VAL A 94 1.60 -0.17 -11.72
CA VAL A 94 0.46 0.06 -12.61
C VAL A 94 0.28 -1.15 -13.51
N TYR A 95 -0.94 -1.69 -13.54
CA TYR A 95 -1.33 -2.84 -14.36
C TYR A 95 -2.57 -2.50 -15.18
N CYS A 96 -2.74 -3.15 -16.32
CA CYS A 96 -3.94 -3.00 -17.11
C CYS A 96 -4.93 -4.13 -16.84
N ASP A 97 -6.19 -3.78 -16.58
CA ASP A 97 -7.25 -4.76 -16.35
C ASP A 97 -7.87 -5.29 -17.66
N SER A 98 -8.76 -6.28 -17.53
CA SER A 98 -9.46 -6.88 -18.67
C SER A 98 -10.43 -5.93 -19.38
N GLN A 99 -10.75 -4.78 -18.78
CA GLN A 99 -11.55 -3.70 -19.38
C GLN A 99 -10.66 -2.63 -20.04
N GLY A 100 -9.35 -2.86 -20.11
CA GLY A 100 -8.39 -1.95 -20.73
C GLY A 100 -8.01 -0.75 -19.87
N ARG A 101 -8.30 -0.76 -18.56
CA ARG A 101 -8.01 0.36 -17.64
C ARG A 101 -6.72 0.13 -16.86
N LEU A 102 -5.91 1.18 -16.74
CA LEU A 102 -4.79 1.23 -15.81
C LEU A 102 -5.30 1.29 -14.37
N ARG A 103 -4.81 0.37 -13.56
CA ARG A 103 -5.05 0.25 -12.12
C ARG A 103 -3.74 0.21 -11.36
N THR A 104 -3.79 0.68 -10.13
CA THR A 104 -2.74 0.54 -9.12
C THR A 104 -3.42 0.34 -7.78
N GLU A 105 -2.67 -0.12 -6.80
CA GLU A 105 -3.10 -0.34 -5.43
C GLU A 105 -2.01 0.12 -4.46
N PRO A 106 -2.35 0.47 -3.21
CA PRO A 106 -1.33 0.75 -2.22
C PRO A 106 -0.44 -0.48 -1.97
N ARG A 107 0.85 -0.29 -1.71
CA ARG A 107 1.77 -1.42 -1.50
C ARG A 107 1.52 -2.09 -0.16
N GLY A 108 1.22 -3.38 -0.16
CA GLY A 108 1.07 -4.14 1.09
C GLY A 108 2.28 -3.97 2.02
N ALA A 109 2.03 -4.01 3.32
CA ALA A 109 3.06 -3.78 4.33
C ALA A 109 2.85 -4.70 5.54
N ILE A 110 3.96 -5.07 6.18
CA ILE A 110 3.93 -5.75 7.47
C ILE A 110 4.77 -4.92 8.44
N VAL A 111 4.20 -4.62 9.61
CA VAL A 111 4.83 -3.77 10.63
C VAL A 111 4.89 -4.54 11.95
N PHE A 112 6.06 -4.50 12.60
CA PHE A 112 6.37 -5.31 13.79
C PHE A 112 6.79 -4.49 15.03
N PRO A 113 5.91 -3.65 15.60
CA PRO A 113 6.22 -2.96 16.85
C PRO A 113 6.38 -3.96 18.01
N SER A 114 7.38 -3.72 18.85
CA SER A 114 7.60 -4.46 20.10
C SER A 114 7.60 -3.50 21.29
N TYR A 115 7.00 -3.93 22.38
CA TYR A 115 6.84 -3.18 23.61
C TYR A 115 7.28 -4.05 24.77
N PHE A 116 8.01 -3.45 25.70
CA PHE A 116 8.47 -4.10 26.92
C PHE A 116 8.21 -3.17 28.09
N GLU A 117 7.68 -3.72 29.18
CA GLU A 117 7.51 -3.00 30.43
C GLU A 117 7.76 -3.94 31.59
N GLU A 118 8.37 -3.42 32.65
CA GLU A 118 8.59 -4.15 33.89
C GLU A 118 8.11 -3.29 35.06
N ARG A 119 7.35 -3.89 35.97
CA ARG A 119 6.82 -3.22 37.15
C ARG A 119 7.20 -3.97 38.41
N ASN A 120 7.80 -3.23 39.34
CA ASN A 120 8.11 -3.73 40.67
C ASN A 120 6.95 -3.42 41.63
N TYR A 121 6.70 -4.33 42.56
CA TYR A 121 5.63 -4.24 43.55
C TYR A 121 6.22 -4.44 44.95
N ALA A 122 5.57 -3.84 45.96
CA ALA A 122 5.98 -3.96 47.36
C ALA A 122 5.48 -5.29 47.97
N ASP A 123 6.02 -6.42 47.49
CA ASP A 123 5.76 -7.78 47.99
C ASP A 123 4.27 -8.07 48.22
N LEU A 124 3.46 -7.93 47.18
CA LEU A 124 2.01 -8.08 47.27
C LEU A 124 1.62 -9.56 47.40
N THR A 125 0.70 -9.86 48.32
CA THR A 125 0.24 -11.24 48.55
C THR A 125 -0.43 -11.81 47.31
N VAL A 126 -0.13 -13.07 46.97
CA VAL A 126 -0.83 -13.78 45.89
C VAL A 126 -2.27 -14.06 46.32
N PRO A 127 -3.28 -13.66 45.54
CA PRO A 127 -4.68 -13.91 45.86
C PRO A 127 -5.01 -15.40 46.02
N SER A 128 -5.91 -15.74 46.95
CA SER A 128 -6.37 -17.13 47.11
C SER A 128 -7.35 -17.56 46.01
N ALA A 129 -8.18 -16.64 45.52
CA ALA A 129 -9.09 -16.87 44.41
C ALA A 129 -8.33 -17.04 43.09
N ARG A 130 -8.76 -18.01 42.26
CA ARG A 130 -8.20 -18.25 40.92
C ARG A 130 -8.48 -17.07 39.98
N ASN A 131 -7.57 -16.86 39.02
CA ASN A 131 -7.72 -15.88 37.94
C ASN A 131 -8.01 -14.45 38.41
N THR A 132 -7.46 -14.06 39.57
CA THR A 132 -7.53 -12.68 40.04
C THR A 132 -6.55 -11.86 39.22
N VAL A 133 -7.02 -10.78 38.60
CA VAL A 133 -6.15 -9.85 37.87
C VAL A 133 -5.24 -9.15 38.87
N LEU A 134 -3.93 -9.26 38.66
CA LEU A 134 -2.90 -8.59 39.45
C LEU A 134 -2.62 -7.19 38.91
N ASP A 135 -2.48 -7.08 37.59
CA ASP A 135 -2.25 -5.82 36.90
C ASP A 135 -2.66 -5.92 35.41
N SER A 136 -2.83 -4.77 34.78
CA SER A 136 -3.16 -4.60 33.37
C SER A 136 -2.11 -3.74 32.66
N PHE A 137 -1.65 -4.23 31.53
CA PHE A 137 -0.73 -3.54 30.62
C PHE A 137 -1.51 -3.19 29.35
N THR A 138 -1.53 -1.91 28.97
CA THR A 138 -2.26 -1.46 27.78
C THR A 138 -1.32 -0.70 26.86
N VAL A 139 -1.26 -1.15 25.61
CA VAL A 139 -0.48 -0.52 24.55
C VAL A 139 -1.43 -0.04 23.47
N ASN A 140 -1.28 1.21 23.04
CA ASN A 140 -1.99 1.74 21.89
C ASN A 140 -1.25 1.37 20.61
N VAL A 141 -1.89 0.60 19.74
CA VAL A 141 -1.35 0.13 18.47
C VAL A 141 -2.01 0.90 17.35
N THR A 142 -1.20 1.59 16.54
CA THR A 142 -1.67 2.41 15.43
C THR A 142 -1.43 1.69 14.10
N ASN A 143 -2.44 1.65 13.23
CA ASN A 143 -2.26 1.28 11.83
C ASN A 143 -1.57 2.43 11.08
N PRO A 144 -0.32 2.26 10.62
CA PRO A 144 0.40 3.34 9.95
C PRO A 144 -0.07 3.56 8.49
N ASP A 145 -0.86 2.65 7.92
CA ASP A 145 -1.37 2.77 6.56
C ASP A 145 -2.68 3.59 6.56
N PRO A 146 -2.74 4.74 5.87
CA PRO A 146 -3.93 5.58 5.78
C PRO A 146 -4.91 5.17 4.68
N CYS A 147 -4.57 4.15 3.88
CA CYS A 147 -5.34 3.67 2.75
C CYS A 147 -6.20 2.44 3.10
N ARG A 148 -5.65 1.52 3.91
CA ARG A 148 -6.23 0.17 4.11
C ARG A 148 -6.29 -0.23 5.57
N PRO A 149 -7.27 -1.09 5.93
CA PRO A 149 -7.31 -1.68 7.25
C PRO A 149 -6.12 -2.62 7.47
N ALA A 150 -5.66 -2.71 8.71
CA ALA A 150 -4.61 -3.64 9.13
C ALA A 150 -5.20 -4.79 9.95
N PHE A 151 -4.85 -6.03 9.60
CA PHE A 151 -5.09 -7.18 10.45
C PHE A 151 -4.03 -7.20 11.56
N LEU A 152 -4.45 -7.21 12.82
CA LEU A 152 -3.56 -7.19 13.98
C LEU A 152 -3.47 -8.58 14.62
N MET A 153 -2.25 -9.10 14.73
CA MET A 153 -1.92 -10.25 15.56
C MET A 153 -1.01 -9.80 16.70
N THR A 154 -1.17 -10.40 17.88
CA THR A 154 -0.39 -10.05 19.06
C THR A 154 0.24 -11.30 19.67
N GLU A 155 1.53 -11.22 19.94
CA GLU A 155 2.25 -12.12 20.82
C GLU A 155 2.34 -11.43 22.18
N ARG A 156 1.79 -12.07 23.20
CA ARG A 156 1.59 -11.54 24.55
C ARG A 156 2.37 -12.40 25.52
N GLU A 157 3.42 -11.85 26.09
CA GLU A 157 4.29 -12.51 27.04
C GLU A 157 4.13 -11.88 28.42
N LEU A 158 3.99 -12.72 29.43
CA LEU A 158 3.97 -12.31 30.84
C LEU A 158 4.89 -13.20 31.63
N ASP A 159 5.78 -12.57 32.39
CA ASP A 159 6.58 -13.20 33.42
C ASP A 159 6.17 -12.65 34.79
N VAL A 160 5.78 -13.53 35.69
CA VAL A 160 5.33 -13.18 37.05
C VAL A 160 6.29 -13.82 38.04
N TYR A 161 6.99 -12.99 38.80
CA TYR A 161 7.93 -13.44 39.82
C TYR A 161 7.18 -13.59 41.14
N VAL A 162 7.23 -14.80 41.69
CA VAL A 162 6.64 -15.15 42.98
C VAL A 162 7.71 -15.62 43.93
N VAL A 163 7.56 -15.23 45.19
CA VAL A 163 8.34 -15.75 46.30
C VAL A 163 7.45 -16.67 47.11
N LEU A 164 7.93 -17.90 47.32
CA LEU A 164 7.21 -18.99 47.95
C LEU A 164 7.92 -19.37 49.25
N PRO A 165 7.44 -18.94 50.43
CA PRO A 165 7.87 -19.49 51.71
C PRO A 165 7.69 -21.01 51.80
N PRO A 166 8.29 -21.68 52.79
CA PRO A 166 8.11 -23.12 53.00
C PRO A 166 6.62 -23.50 53.09
N GLY A 167 6.20 -24.47 52.26
CA GLY A 167 4.80 -24.92 52.20
C GLY A 167 3.86 -24.03 51.38
N ALA A 168 4.32 -22.87 50.90
CA ALA A 168 3.53 -21.93 50.11
C ALA A 168 3.30 -22.41 48.67
N GLY A 169 2.30 -21.83 48.02
CA GLY A 169 2.07 -22.05 46.59
C GLY A 169 1.34 -20.88 45.95
N ALA A 170 1.54 -20.74 44.65
CA ALA A 170 0.97 -19.67 43.83
C ALA A 170 0.68 -20.19 42.41
N GLY A 171 -0.48 -19.81 41.88
CA GLY A 171 -0.81 -19.93 40.47
C GLY A 171 -0.60 -18.59 39.77
N THR A 172 -0.11 -18.63 38.53
CA THR A 172 0.12 -17.46 37.68
C THR A 172 -0.50 -17.72 36.31
N GLY A 173 -0.91 -16.66 35.62
CA GLY A 173 -1.71 -16.78 34.41
C GLY A 173 -1.83 -15.50 33.61
N GLN A 174 -2.57 -15.61 32.50
CA GLN A 174 -2.88 -14.50 31.62
C GLN A 174 -4.38 -14.43 31.35
N GLY A 175 -4.98 -13.28 31.63
CA GLY A 175 -6.42 -13.08 31.52
C GLY A 175 -7.18 -14.00 32.47
N SER A 176 -8.17 -14.73 31.94
CA SER A 176 -9.03 -15.64 32.71
C SER A 176 -8.48 -17.07 32.83
N ASP A 177 -7.18 -17.27 32.58
CA ASP A 177 -6.58 -18.59 32.43
C ASP A 177 -5.31 -18.72 33.26
N GLU A 178 -5.32 -19.69 34.19
CA GLU A 178 -4.21 -20.04 35.05
C GLU A 178 -3.27 -20.96 34.27
N MET A 179 -2.08 -20.47 33.95
CA MET A 179 -1.13 -21.15 33.07
C MET A 179 -0.18 -22.07 33.84
N PHE A 180 0.22 -21.63 35.04
CA PHE A 180 1.18 -22.33 35.88
C PHE A 180 0.71 -22.37 37.34
N TYR A 181 1.13 -23.41 38.05
CA TYR A 181 1.02 -23.48 39.50
C TYR A 181 2.32 -24.03 40.09
N SER A 182 2.94 -23.23 40.95
CA SER A 182 4.16 -23.60 41.67
C SER A 182 3.84 -23.78 43.15
N ARG A 183 4.43 -24.82 43.76
CA ARG A 183 4.31 -25.08 45.20
C ARG A 183 5.68 -25.41 45.77
N ASN A 184 6.04 -24.72 46.84
CA ASN A 184 7.25 -25.00 47.59
C ASN A 184 6.97 -26.10 48.62
N SER A 185 7.37 -27.32 48.33
CA SER A 185 7.34 -28.44 49.28
C SER A 185 8.60 -28.56 50.14
N GLY A 186 9.54 -27.63 49.99
CA GLY A 186 10.79 -27.59 50.75
C GLY A 186 10.67 -26.85 52.07
N THR A 187 11.82 -26.68 52.73
CA THR A 187 11.93 -26.04 54.06
C THR A 187 12.53 -24.64 54.02
N THR A 188 12.91 -24.13 52.85
CA THR A 188 13.46 -22.78 52.65
C THR A 188 12.59 -22.00 51.67
N THR A 189 12.59 -20.67 51.77
CA THR A 189 11.94 -19.81 50.78
C THR A 189 12.59 -19.99 49.40
N VAL A 190 11.77 -20.03 48.36
CA VAL A 190 12.21 -20.13 46.97
C VAL A 190 11.60 -18.99 46.16
N GLU A 191 12.41 -18.36 45.32
CA GLU A 191 11.93 -17.48 44.27
C GLU A 191 11.71 -18.29 43.00
N SER A 192 10.56 -18.10 42.37
CA SER A 192 10.17 -18.75 41.14
C SER A 192 9.55 -17.71 40.24
N HIS A 193 9.85 -17.79 38.95
CA HIS A 193 9.14 -17.01 37.95
C HIS A 193 8.57 -17.94 36.89
N SER A 194 7.59 -17.46 36.14
CA SER A 194 6.89 -18.25 35.15
C SER A 194 6.55 -17.38 33.96
N GLN A 195 7.24 -17.63 32.86
CA GLN A 195 7.02 -16.94 31.60
C GLN A 195 5.99 -17.71 30.77
N SER A 196 4.91 -17.02 30.40
CA SER A 196 3.85 -17.55 29.53
C SER A 196 3.76 -16.70 28.27
N THR A 197 3.42 -17.33 27.16
CA THR A 197 3.18 -16.64 25.88
C THR A 197 1.83 -17.06 25.31
N LYS A 198 1.05 -16.09 24.82
CA LYS A 198 -0.15 -16.33 24.02
C LYS A 198 -0.04 -15.59 22.70
N PHE A 199 -0.50 -16.23 21.64
CA PHE A 199 -0.59 -15.64 20.32
C PHE A 199 -2.05 -15.51 19.92
N LEU A 200 -2.51 -14.29 19.66
CA LEU A 200 -3.92 -13.99 19.42
C LEU A 200 -4.06 -13.19 18.12
N ALA A 201 -5.06 -13.55 17.32
CA ALA A 201 -5.62 -12.65 16.32
C ALA A 201 -6.62 -11.72 17.02
N GLU A 202 -6.45 -10.41 16.88
CA GLU A 202 -7.42 -9.46 17.44
C GLU A 202 -8.72 -9.53 16.65
N SER A 203 -9.85 -9.31 17.34
CA SER A 203 -11.19 -9.62 16.82
C SER A 203 -11.61 -8.77 15.62
N ALA A 204 -11.03 -7.57 15.45
CA ALA A 204 -11.34 -6.68 14.36
C ALA A 204 -10.04 -6.08 13.77
N PRO A 205 -9.99 -5.86 12.44
CA PRO A 205 -8.90 -5.12 11.85
C PRO A 205 -8.95 -3.65 12.29
N ILE A 206 -7.77 -3.03 12.37
CA ILE A 206 -7.63 -1.61 12.69
C ILE A 206 -7.93 -0.81 11.41
N PRO A 207 -8.90 0.12 11.42
CA PRO A 207 -9.17 0.97 10.25
C PRO A 207 -7.93 1.76 9.77
N PRO A 208 -7.95 2.28 8.53
CA PRO A 208 -6.83 3.08 8.01
C PRO A 208 -6.49 4.25 8.94
N GLY A 209 -5.22 4.37 9.35
CA GLY A 209 -4.73 5.42 10.25
C GLY A 209 -5.26 5.37 11.70
N ALA A 210 -6.10 4.40 12.05
CA ALA A 210 -6.72 4.34 13.37
C ALA A 210 -5.77 3.74 14.42
N THR A 211 -6.10 3.96 15.69
CA THR A 211 -5.39 3.41 16.85
C THR A 211 -6.36 2.64 17.73
N VAL A 212 -5.93 1.47 18.21
CA VAL A 212 -6.70 0.63 19.13
C VAL A 212 -5.87 0.27 20.36
N PRO A 213 -6.48 0.19 21.55
CA PRO A 213 -5.80 -0.31 22.73
C PRO A 213 -5.75 -1.85 22.70
N VAL A 214 -4.58 -2.40 22.99
CA VAL A 214 -4.37 -3.82 23.27
C VAL A 214 -4.05 -3.96 24.75
N THR A 215 -4.94 -4.61 25.49
CA THR A 215 -4.77 -4.85 26.93
C THR A 215 -4.40 -6.30 27.19
N LEU A 216 -3.40 -6.48 28.05
CA LEU A 216 -3.00 -7.76 28.62
C LEU A 216 -3.15 -7.70 30.14
N ASN A 217 -3.78 -8.72 30.71
CA ASN A 217 -3.97 -8.83 32.15
C ASN A 217 -3.07 -9.93 32.70
N ALA A 218 -2.18 -9.58 33.61
CA ALA A 218 -1.49 -10.56 34.44
C ALA A 218 -2.48 -11.05 35.50
N SER A 219 -2.59 -12.37 35.67
CA SER A 219 -3.45 -12.94 36.69
C SER A 219 -2.71 -13.93 37.57
N ALA A 220 -3.20 -14.08 38.79
CA ALA A 220 -2.71 -15.08 39.72
C ALA A 220 -3.85 -15.60 40.60
N GLY A 221 -3.54 -16.65 41.34
CA GLY A 221 -4.50 -17.23 42.25
C GLY A 221 -3.92 -18.36 43.07
N ARG A 222 -4.77 -19.01 43.87
CA ARG A 222 -4.39 -20.16 44.71
C ARG A 222 -3.20 -19.88 45.63
N GLY A 223 -3.03 -18.60 45.99
CA GLY A 223 -2.06 -18.14 46.96
C GLY A 223 -2.31 -18.81 48.30
N THR A 224 -1.26 -19.45 48.83
CA THR A 224 -1.28 -20.18 50.10
C THR A 224 0.07 -20.03 50.80
N GLY A 225 0.11 -20.22 52.11
CA GLY A 225 1.37 -20.24 52.88
C GLY A 225 2.17 -18.93 52.85
N GLY A 226 1.53 -17.79 52.61
CA GLY A 226 2.20 -16.48 52.57
C GLY A 226 2.94 -16.18 51.26
N ALA A 227 2.61 -16.86 50.17
CA ALA A 227 3.16 -16.52 48.84
C ALA A 227 2.87 -15.06 48.46
N TYR A 228 3.87 -14.39 47.87
CA TYR A 228 3.76 -13.02 47.38
C TYR A 228 4.46 -12.87 46.02
N TYR A 229 4.19 -11.77 45.32
CA TYR A 229 4.84 -11.40 44.07
C TYR A 229 5.42 -9.99 44.17
N ASN A 230 6.52 -9.76 43.47
CA ASN A 230 7.29 -8.51 43.56
C ASN A 230 7.66 -7.93 42.18
N LEU A 231 7.52 -8.69 41.11
CA LEU A 231 7.83 -8.25 39.75
C LEU A 231 6.85 -8.87 38.74
N ILE A 232 6.39 -8.04 37.81
CA ILE A 232 5.72 -8.49 36.59
C ILE A 232 6.42 -7.86 35.40
N SER A 233 6.94 -8.70 34.51
CA SER A 233 7.54 -8.29 33.25
C SER A 233 6.61 -8.64 32.09
N PHE A 234 6.45 -7.70 31.17
CA PHE A 234 5.52 -7.77 30.06
C PHE A 234 6.27 -7.54 28.75
N THR A 235 6.01 -8.41 27.77
CA THR A 235 6.40 -8.17 26.38
C THR A 235 5.16 -8.29 25.49
N LEU A 236 4.93 -7.27 24.65
CA LEU A 236 3.95 -7.34 23.57
C LEU A 236 4.67 -7.14 22.25
N ARG A 237 4.55 -8.12 21.36
CA ARG A 237 4.95 -7.98 19.96
C ARG A 237 3.68 -7.94 19.13
N THR A 238 3.59 -6.98 18.24
CA THR A 238 2.44 -6.83 17.35
C THR A 238 2.89 -7.09 15.92
N MET A 239 2.05 -7.76 15.16
CA MET A 239 2.21 -7.94 13.72
C MET A 239 0.98 -7.32 13.05
N LEU A 240 1.17 -6.17 12.42
CA LEU A 240 0.15 -5.55 11.58
C LEU A 240 0.38 -6.01 10.14
N ILE A 241 -0.62 -6.66 9.55
CA ILE A 241 -0.62 -7.10 8.16
C ILE A 241 -1.58 -6.21 7.39
N ILE A 242 -1.06 -5.46 6.43
CA ILE A 242 -1.83 -4.56 5.56
C ILE A 242 -1.76 -5.13 4.14
N LEU A 243 -2.90 -5.59 3.63
CA LEU A 243 -3.06 -6.19 2.30
C LEU A 243 -3.86 -5.27 1.38
#